data_AF-A0A7C3JS85-F1
#
_entry.id   AF-A0A7C3JS85-F1
#
_cell.length_a   1.000
_cell.length_b   1.000
_cell.length_c   1.000
_cell.angle_alpha   90.00
_cell.angle_beta   90.00
_cell.angle_gamma   90.00
#
_symmetry.space_group_name_H-M   'P 1'
#
loop_
_entity.id
_entity.type
_entity.pdbx_description
1 polymer ?
#
loop_
_entity_poly.entity_id
_entity_poly.type
_entity_poly.pdbx_seq_one_letter_code
_entity_poly.pdbx_strand_id
1 'polypeptide(L)'
;MDSIYAQRCAACHGFSGRGDGALAASLPVPVPDFRTTVEQNSTAQIRRIISKGKGLMPAFEPALRPSEITDMVQMVRFLSREGREIRWWERFDTLVVAHCSVPWELVLGYDEPADGGK
;
A
#
# COMPACT_ATOMS: atom_id res chain seq x y z
N MET A 1 4.64 6.35 4.62
CA MET A 1 3.24 6.59 4.21
C MET A 1 3.02 8.09 4.03
N ASP A 2 2.31 8.53 2.99
CA ASP A 2 2.12 9.95 2.65
C ASP A 2 1.13 10.64 3.61
N SER A 3 1.49 11.83 4.11
CA SER A 3 0.68 12.59 5.06
C SER A 3 -0.64 13.12 4.48
N ILE A 4 -0.69 13.46 3.19
CA ILE A 4 -1.90 13.94 2.50
C ILE A 4 -2.91 12.81 2.43
N TYR A 5 -2.45 11.61 2.05
CA TYR A 5 -3.32 10.44 2.00
C TYR A 5 -3.93 10.12 3.36
N ALA A 6 -3.11 10.11 4.42
CA ALA A 6 -3.58 9.84 5.77
C ALA A 6 -4.64 10.85 6.24
N GLN A 7 -4.46 12.14 5.93
CA GLN A 7 -5.36 13.20 6.38
C GLN A 7 -6.64 13.34 5.55
N ARG A 8 -6.58 13.01 4.26
CA ARG A 8 -7.64 13.36 3.29
C ARG A 8 -8.35 12.16 2.67
N CYS A 9 -7.69 11.00 2.62
CA CYS A 9 -8.19 9.84 1.87
C CYS A 9 -8.47 8.63 2.79
N ALA A 10 -7.60 8.39 3.77
CA ALA A 10 -7.64 7.17 4.59
C ALA A 10 -8.91 7.03 5.44
N ALA A 11 -9.56 8.13 5.81
CA ALA A 11 -10.82 8.08 6.58
C ALA A 11 -11.94 7.32 5.85
N CYS A 12 -11.96 7.35 4.51
CA CYS A 12 -12.93 6.62 3.69
C CYS A 12 -12.29 5.41 3.00
N HIS A 13 -11.09 5.57 2.43
CA HIS A 13 -10.44 4.51 1.64
C HIS A 13 -9.66 3.50 2.49
N GLY A 14 -9.42 3.81 3.77
CA GLY A 14 -8.57 3.03 4.68
C GLY A 14 -7.08 3.15 4.36
N PHE A 15 -6.21 2.69 5.26
CA PHE A 15 -4.77 2.70 5.00
C PHE A 15 -4.33 1.68 3.93
N SER A 16 -5.14 0.66 3.71
CA SER A 16 -4.90 -0.39 2.71
C SER A 16 -5.50 -0.07 1.34
N GLY A 17 -6.27 1.02 1.21
CA GLY A 17 -6.98 1.37 -0.03
C GLY A 17 -8.14 0.43 -0.38
N ARG A 18 -8.70 -0.29 0.60
CA ARG A 18 -9.78 -1.27 0.40
C ARG A 18 -11.18 -0.71 0.58
N GLY A 19 -11.32 0.58 0.85
CA GLY A 19 -12.62 1.17 1.20
C GLY A 19 -13.08 0.79 2.59
N ASP A 20 -12.13 0.50 3.49
CA ASP A 20 -12.32 0.06 4.88
C ASP A 20 -11.98 1.17 5.89
N GLY A 21 -12.01 2.43 5.47
CA GLY A 21 -11.80 3.57 6.36
C GLY A 21 -12.91 3.70 7.41
N ALA A 22 -12.61 4.35 8.54
CA ALA A 22 -13.55 4.50 9.65
C ALA A 22 -14.90 5.13 9.26
N LEU A 23 -14.92 5.98 8.23
CA LEU A 23 -16.16 6.58 7.70
C LEU A 23 -16.85 5.71 6.65
N ALA A 24 -16.18 4.72 6.05
CA ALA A 24 -16.71 3.94 4.93
C ALA A 24 -18.04 3.25 5.27
N ALA A 25 -18.16 2.68 6.47
CA ALA A 25 -19.36 2.00 6.93
C ALA A 25 -20.56 2.94 7.14
N SER A 26 -20.32 4.24 7.29
CA SER A 26 -21.37 5.26 7.47
C SER A 26 -21.89 5.84 6.16
N LEU A 27 -21.24 5.54 5.03
CA LEU A 27 -21.63 6.06 3.73
C LEU A 27 -22.75 5.21 3.11
N PRO A 28 -23.73 5.81 2.42
CA PRO A 28 -24.82 5.08 1.79
C PRO A 28 -24.39 4.28 0.54
N VAL A 29 -23.16 4.49 0.07
CA VAL A 29 -22.56 3.76 -1.05
C VAL A 29 -21.19 3.20 -0.63
N PRO A 30 -20.84 1.98 -1.08
CA PRO A 30 -19.54 1.41 -0.75
C PRO A 30 -18.42 2.23 -1.38
N VAL A 31 -17.36 2.45 -0.61
CA VAL A 31 -16.12 3.06 -1.11
C VAL A 31 -15.39 2.00 -1.95
N PRO A 32 -15.00 2.29 -3.20
CA PRO A 32 -14.39 1.29 -4.07
C PRO A 32 -12.98 0.91 -3.61
N ASP A 33 -12.66 -0.38 -3.75
CA ASP A 33 -11.30 -0.91 -3.61
C ASP A 33 -10.40 -0.34 -4.72
N PHE A 34 -9.17 0.05 -4.37
CA PHE A 34 -8.23 0.59 -5.35
C PHE A 34 -7.80 -0.43 -6.40
N ARG A 35 -7.85 -1.74 -6.12
CA ARG A 35 -7.61 -2.82 -7.11
C ARG A 35 -8.57 -2.72 -8.27
N THR A 36 -9.86 -2.74 -7.99
CA THR A 36 -10.90 -2.63 -9.02
C THR A 36 -10.88 -1.25 -9.67
N THR A 37 -10.57 -0.20 -8.91
CA THR A 37 -10.44 1.16 -9.43
C THR A 37 -9.36 1.25 -10.51
N VAL A 38 -8.15 0.72 -10.27
CA VAL A 38 -7.05 0.79 -11.24
C VAL A 38 -7.24 -0.14 -12.43
N GLU A 39 -8.03 -1.21 -12.28
CA GLU A 39 -8.39 -2.12 -13.37
C GLU A 39 -9.41 -1.49 -14.33
N GLN A 40 -10.37 -0.74 -13.78
CA GLN A 40 -11.49 -0.18 -14.56
C GLN A 40 -11.25 1.25 -15.06
N ASN A 41 -10.22 1.93 -14.58
CA ASN A 41 -9.98 3.34 -14.89
C ASN A 41 -8.54 3.58 -15.33
N SER A 42 -8.37 4.38 -16.39
CA SER A 42 -7.07 4.91 -16.78
C SER A 42 -6.52 5.87 -15.71
N THR A 43 -5.20 6.05 -15.71
CA THR A 43 -4.51 7.04 -14.85
C THR A 43 -5.11 8.44 -14.99
N ALA A 44 -5.51 8.85 -16.20
CA ALA A 44 -6.15 10.14 -16.43
C ALA A 44 -7.55 10.25 -15.82
N GLN A 45 -8.33 9.16 -15.81
CA GLN A 45 -9.63 9.10 -15.15
C GLN A 45 -9.47 9.15 -13.63
N ILE A 46 -8.52 8.41 -13.06
CA ILE A 46 -8.24 8.45 -11.61
C ILE A 46 -7.82 9.87 -11.19
N ARG A 47 -6.92 10.51 -11.96
CA ARG A 47 -6.53 11.90 -11.73
C ARG A 47 -7.73 12.85 -11.74
N ARG A 48 -8.65 12.67 -12.68
CA ARG A 48 -9.86 13.48 -12.80
C ARG A 48 -10.82 13.27 -11.62
N ILE A 49 -10.97 12.04 -11.15
CA ILE A 49 -11.80 11.71 -9.98
C ILE A 49 -11.23 12.38 -8.73
N ILE A 50 -9.91 12.33 -8.53
CA ILE A 50 -9.27 13.00 -7.39
C ILE A 50 -9.42 14.53 -7.51
N SER A 51 -9.20 15.09 -8.69
CA SER A 51 -9.25 16.54 -8.86
C SER A 51 -10.66 17.12 -8.76
N LYS A 52 -11.65 16.49 -9.41
CA LYS A 52 -13.02 17.00 -9.54
C LYS A 52 -14.05 16.32 -8.63
N GLY A 53 -13.67 15.28 -7.91
CA GLY A 53 -14.60 14.46 -7.13
C GLY A 53 -15.48 13.57 -8.00
N LYS A 54 -16.24 12.68 -7.35
CA LYS A 54 -17.23 11.82 -7.99
C LYS A 54 -18.24 11.34 -6.95
N GLY A 55 -19.53 11.64 -7.16
CA GLY A 55 -20.57 11.26 -6.20
C GLY A 55 -20.31 11.90 -4.83
N LEU A 56 -20.14 11.08 -3.80
CA LEU A 56 -19.82 11.54 -2.44
C LEU A 56 -18.33 11.87 -2.23
N MET A 57 -17.45 11.46 -3.15
CA MET A 57 -16.03 11.81 -3.06
C MET A 57 -15.87 13.30 -3.39
N PRO A 58 -15.35 14.13 -2.48
CA PRO A 58 -15.20 15.57 -2.71
C PRO A 58 -14.15 15.84 -3.79
N ALA A 59 -14.26 17.02 -4.40
CA ALA A 59 -13.19 17.56 -5.24
C ALA A 59 -12.03 18.05 -4.37
N PHE A 60 -10.81 17.74 -4.77
CA PHE A 60 -9.61 18.22 -4.08
C PHE A 60 -8.92 19.40 -4.77
N GLU A 61 -9.29 19.76 -5.99
CA GLU A 61 -8.96 21.10 -6.50
C GLU A 61 -9.93 22.14 -5.94
N PRO A 62 -9.46 23.33 -5.54
CA PRO A 62 -8.07 23.82 -5.60
C PRO A 62 -7.23 23.54 -4.34
N ALA A 63 -7.75 22.77 -3.39
CA ALA A 63 -7.08 22.51 -2.10
C ALA A 63 -5.75 21.75 -2.22
N LEU A 64 -5.60 20.92 -3.25
CA LEU A 64 -4.36 20.22 -3.62
C LEU A 64 -3.79 20.78 -4.92
N ARG A 65 -2.47 20.90 -4.98
CA ARG A 65 -1.72 21.28 -6.17
C ARG A 65 -1.74 20.15 -7.21
N PRO A 66 -1.58 20.46 -8.51
CA PRO A 66 -1.53 19.43 -9.55
C PRO A 66 -0.47 18.34 -9.34
N SER A 67 0.67 18.69 -8.72
CA SER A 67 1.71 17.73 -8.35
C SER A 67 1.24 16.78 -7.25
N GLU A 68 0.60 17.30 -6.20
CA GLU A 68 0.07 16.49 -5.08
C GLU A 68 -1.03 15.54 -5.56
N ILE A 69 -1.88 15.99 -6.50
CA ILE A 69 -2.86 15.11 -7.14
C ILE A 69 -2.16 13.99 -7.92
N THR A 70 -1.05 14.30 -8.59
CA THR A 70 -0.26 13.28 -9.30
C THR A 70 0.36 12.29 -8.32
N ASP A 71 0.86 12.74 -7.17
CA ASP A 71 1.38 11.89 -6.10
C ASP A 71 0.28 10.98 -5.53
N MET A 72 -0.94 11.51 -5.34
CA MET A 72 -2.09 10.71 -4.90
C MET A 72 -2.50 9.64 -5.92
N VAL A 73 -2.39 9.92 -7.22
CA VAL A 73 -2.61 8.89 -8.26
C VAL A 73 -1.57 7.76 -8.13
N GLN A 74 -0.32 8.08 -7.82
CA GLN A 74 0.71 7.06 -7.56
C GLN A 74 0.42 6.29 -6.28
N MET A 75 -0.06 6.95 -5.22
CA MET A 75 -0.46 6.30 -3.98
C MET A 75 -1.60 5.30 -4.21
N VAL A 76 -2.63 5.66 -4.99
CA VAL A 76 -3.72 4.75 -5.36
C VAL A 76 -3.18 3.51 -6.09
N ARG A 77 -2.24 3.69 -7.01
CA ARG A 77 -1.58 2.59 -7.74
C ARG A 77 -0.66 1.75 -6.86
N PHE A 78 -0.04 2.35 -5.85
CA PHE A 78 0.81 1.65 -4.90
C PHE A 78 -0.03 0.76 -4.00
N LEU A 79 -1.06 1.32 -3.35
CA LEU A 79 -1.95 0.59 -2.44
C LEU A 79 -2.78 -0.49 -3.15
N SER A 80 -3.13 -0.29 -4.42
CA SER A 80 -3.79 -1.35 -5.22
C SER A 80 -2.93 -2.60 -5.40
N ARG A 81 -1.59 -2.49 -5.24
CA ARG A 81 -0.68 -3.65 -5.27
C ARG A 81 -0.47 -4.25 -3.89
N GLU A 82 -0.34 -3.40 -2.88
CA GLU A 82 -0.03 -3.81 -1.50
C GLU A 82 -1.16 -4.65 -0.87
N GLY A 83 -2.40 -4.48 -1.33
CA GLY A 83 -3.51 -5.35 -0.97
C GLY A 83 -3.55 -6.73 -1.66
N ARG A 84 -2.62 -7.04 -2.58
CA ARG A 84 -2.59 -8.32 -3.33
C ARG A 84 -1.82 -9.44 -2.64
N GLU A 85 -0.99 -9.16 -1.63
CA GLU A 85 -0.25 -10.21 -0.91
C GLU A 85 -0.16 -9.94 0.60
N ILE A 86 -1.12 -10.49 1.36
CA ILE A 86 -0.85 -10.94 2.74
C ILE A 86 -0.79 -12.48 2.80
N ARG A 87 -1.04 -13.19 1.68
CA ARG A 87 -0.98 -14.67 1.63
C ARG A 87 0.41 -15.25 1.31
N TRP A 88 1.33 -14.44 0.81
CA TRP A 88 2.67 -14.95 0.48
C TRP A 88 3.46 -15.24 1.76
N TRP A 89 3.44 -14.33 2.73
CA TRP A 89 4.11 -14.51 4.03
C TRP A 89 3.46 -15.59 4.90
N GLU A 90 2.13 -15.73 4.91
CA GLU A 90 1.44 -16.83 5.63
C GLU A 90 1.78 -18.23 5.09
N ARG A 91 2.12 -18.36 3.79
CA ARG A 91 2.59 -19.62 3.20
C ARG A 91 4.04 -19.95 3.58
N PHE A 92 4.85 -18.94 3.87
CA PHE A 92 6.26 -19.07 4.24
C PHE A 92 6.51 -18.86 5.74
N ASP A 93 5.48 -18.74 6.57
CA ASP A 93 5.63 -18.44 8.01
C ASP A 93 6.39 -19.56 8.75
N THR A 94 6.24 -20.82 8.33
CA THR A 94 7.09 -21.91 8.83
C THR A 94 8.56 -21.77 8.44
N LEU A 95 8.86 -21.08 7.35
CA LEU A 95 10.23 -20.82 6.92
C LEU A 95 10.77 -19.54 7.58
N VAL A 96 10.01 -18.44 7.64
CA VAL A 96 10.43 -17.16 8.27
C VAL A 96 10.74 -17.33 9.77
N VAL A 97 9.92 -18.07 10.52
CA VAL A 97 10.22 -18.41 11.92
C VAL A 97 11.48 -19.29 12.03
N ALA A 98 11.74 -20.16 11.05
CA ALA A 98 12.96 -20.97 11.02
C ALA A 98 14.22 -20.10 10.78
N HIS A 99 14.18 -19.09 9.90
CA HIS A 99 15.35 -18.20 9.69
C HIS A 99 15.61 -17.25 10.87
N CYS A 100 14.60 -16.92 11.68
CA CYS A 100 14.80 -16.14 12.90
C CYS A 100 15.36 -16.97 14.07
N SER A 101 15.21 -18.30 14.03
CA SER A 101 15.65 -19.21 15.11
C SER A 101 16.93 -19.96 14.77
N VAL A 102 17.36 -19.93 13.50
CA VAL A 102 18.63 -20.50 13.05
C VAL A 102 19.70 -19.40 13.12
N PRO A 103 20.79 -19.59 13.90
CA PRO A 103 21.90 -18.66 13.90
C PRO A 103 22.42 -18.47 12.48
N TRP A 104 22.61 -17.21 12.06
CA TRP A 104 23.09 -16.87 10.72
C TRP A 104 24.46 -17.50 10.40
N GLU A 105 25.21 -17.88 11.44
CA GLU A 105 26.47 -18.64 11.41
C GLU A 105 26.31 -20.02 10.74
N LEU A 106 25.19 -20.70 10.95
CA LEU A 106 24.90 -22.03 10.39
C LEU A 106 24.51 -21.98 8.91
N VAL A 107 24.02 -20.82 8.44
CA VAL A 107 23.55 -20.64 7.05
C VAL A 107 24.67 -20.13 6.15
N LEU A 108 25.56 -19.27 6.66
CA LEU A 108 26.57 -18.62 5.83
C LEU A 108 27.91 -19.32 5.73
N GLY A 109 28.15 -20.44 6.43
CA GLY A 109 29.32 -21.29 6.20
C GLY A 109 30.62 -20.49 6.05
N TYR A 110 30.90 -19.60 6.99
CA TYR A 110 32.19 -18.92 7.01
C TYR A 110 33.24 -19.92 7.45
N ASP A 111 33.99 -20.46 6.49
CA ASP A 111 35.23 -21.17 6.77
C ASP A 111 36.18 -20.22 7.51
N GLU A 112 36.52 -20.55 8.75
CA GLU A 112 37.64 -19.91 9.45
C GLU A 112 38.93 -20.15 8.63
N PRO A 113 39.75 -19.11 8.35
CA PRO A 113 41.05 -19.36 7.77
C PRO A 113 41.93 -20.05 8.82
N ALA A 114 42.33 -21.28 8.51
CA ALA A 114 43.38 -22.00 9.22
C ALA A 114 44.74 -21.31 9.00
N ASP A 115 45.32 -20.81 10.07
CA ASP A 115 46.73 -20.41 10.19
C ASP A 115 47.08 -20.65 11.68
N GLY A 116 47.94 -21.58 12.09
CA GLY A 116 49.10 -22.12 11.38
C GLY A 116 50.38 -21.63 12.03
N GLY A 117 50.61 -22.01 13.30
CA GLY A 117 51.61 -21.38 14.15
C GLY A 117 53.06 -21.35 13.63
N LYS A 118 53.78 -20.33 14.12
CA LYS A 118 55.17 -20.40 14.58
C LYS A 118 55.40 -19.41 15.71
#